data_AF-A0A9E4AA53-F1
#
_entry.id   AF-A0A9E4AA53-F1
#
_cell.length_a   1.000
_cell.length_b   1.000
_cell.length_c   1.000
_cell.angle_alpha   90.00
_cell.angle_beta   90.00
_cell.angle_gamma   90.00
#
_symmetry.space_group_name_H-M   'P 1'
#
loop_
_entity.id
_entity.type
_entity.pdbx_description
1 polymer ?
#
loop_
_entity_poly.entity_id
_entity_poly.type
_entity_poly.pdbx_seq_one_letter_code
_entity_poly.pdbx_strand_id
1 'polypeptide(L)'
;MSPRRYALALTALNLAFLGRVAGQAVQRWAPLEFLPPFEAWQGSGLPYPALLASQIAIAAGALWAAARMYAGRRVLARRWSAPLLALAAVYFAAMFARIVLGLTLLSESDWFTAWISGAFHLVLAAELGLVGVYARRFAVRPE
;
A
#
# COMPACT_ATOMS: atom_id res chain seq x y z
N MET A 1 -9.85 -3.77 18.44
CA MET A 1 -10.30 -4.39 17.17
C MET A 1 -10.08 -5.89 17.27
N SER A 2 -11.06 -6.71 16.90
CA SER A 2 -10.90 -8.16 16.79
C SER A 2 -10.04 -8.52 15.57
N PRO A 3 -9.45 -9.73 15.49
CA PRO A 3 -8.70 -10.18 14.32
C PRO A 3 -9.48 -10.04 13.00
N ARG A 4 -10.78 -10.31 13.01
CA ARG A 4 -11.65 -10.10 11.84
C ARG A 4 -11.75 -8.64 11.42
N ARG A 5 -11.83 -7.69 12.35
CA ARG A 5 -11.85 -6.25 12.01
C ARG A 5 -10.53 -5.79 11.39
N TYR A 6 -9.39 -6.35 11.84
CA TYR A 6 -8.09 -6.13 11.21
C TYR A 6 -8.05 -6.69 9.79
N ALA A 7 -8.52 -7.92 9.62
CA ALA A 7 -8.58 -8.57 8.32
C ALA A 7 -9.46 -7.77 7.34
N LEU A 8 -10.64 -7.32 7.76
CA LEU A 8 -11.53 -6.48 6.95
C LEU A 8 -10.87 -5.16 6.54
N ALA A 9 -10.22 -4.48 7.49
CA ALA A 9 -9.52 -3.23 7.18
C ALA A 9 -8.38 -3.45 6.18
N LEU A 10 -7.58 -4.51 6.37
CA LEU A 10 -6.50 -4.87 5.45
C LEU A 10 -7.04 -5.28 4.07
N THR A 11 -8.15 -6.02 4.00
CA THR A 11 -8.82 -6.36 2.74
C THR A 11 -9.31 -5.10 2.02
N ALA A 12 -9.92 -4.16 2.73
CA ALA A 12 -10.41 -2.91 2.12
C ALA A 12 -9.27 -2.06 1.53
N LEU A 13 -8.15 -1.92 2.27
CA LEU A 13 -6.97 -1.22 1.76
C LEU A 13 -6.37 -1.95 0.55
N ASN A 14 -6.25 -3.27 0.60
CA ASN A 14 -5.71 -4.06 -0.50
C ASN A 14 -6.61 -4.02 -1.74
N LEU A 15 -7.93 -3.93 -1.58
CA LEU A 15 -8.85 -3.69 -2.69
C LEU A 15 -8.64 -2.31 -3.32
N ALA A 16 -8.38 -1.27 -2.51
CA ALA A 16 -8.01 0.05 -3.04
C ALA A 16 -6.68 -0.01 -3.81
N PHE A 17 -5.67 -0.70 -3.26
CA PHE A 17 -4.40 -0.94 -3.95
C PHE A 17 -4.58 -1.70 -5.27
N LEU A 18 -5.38 -2.77 -5.29
CA LEU A 18 -5.71 -3.51 -6.51
C LEU A 18 -6.48 -2.67 -7.52
N GLY A 19 -7.41 -1.82 -7.06
CA GLY A 19 -8.11 -0.86 -7.91
C GLY A 19 -7.14 0.10 -8.62
N ARG A 20 -6.08 0.52 -7.93
CA ARG A 20 -4.99 1.27 -8.54
C ARG A 20 -4.26 0.47 -9.60
N VAL A 21 -3.83 -0.74 -9.29
CA VAL A 21 -3.11 -1.63 -10.23
C VAL A 21 -3.95 -1.85 -11.49
N ALA A 22 -5.26 -2.06 -11.32
CA ALA A 22 -6.21 -2.18 -12.42
C ALA A 22 -6.33 -0.88 -13.24
N GLY A 23 -6.45 0.29 -12.59
CA GLY A 23 -6.48 1.58 -13.27
C GLY A 23 -5.21 1.84 -14.09
N GLN A 24 -4.04 1.53 -13.52
CA GLN A 24 -2.75 1.60 -14.23
C GLN A 24 -2.71 0.65 -15.44
N ALA A 25 -3.18 -0.58 -15.27
CA ALA A 25 -3.26 -1.59 -16.32
C ALA A 25 -4.19 -1.15 -17.47
N VAL A 26 -5.39 -0.66 -17.14
CA VAL A 26 -6.34 -0.11 -18.10
C VAL A 26 -5.69 1.00 -18.91
N GLN A 27 -5.07 1.98 -18.25
CA GLN A 27 -4.39 3.08 -18.95
C GLN A 27 -3.21 2.65 -19.81
N ARG A 28 -2.59 1.49 -19.52
CA ARG A 28 -1.50 0.95 -20.33
C ARG A 28 -1.97 0.29 -21.63
N TRP A 29 -3.12 -0.38 -21.61
CA TRP A 29 -3.55 -1.28 -22.70
C TRP A 29 -4.84 -0.83 -23.40
N ALA A 30 -5.71 -0.11 -22.70
CA ALA A 30 -6.97 0.42 -23.19
C ALA A 30 -7.21 1.80 -22.55
N PRO A 31 -6.40 2.82 -22.91
CA PRO A 31 -6.49 4.15 -22.31
C PRO A 31 -7.89 4.75 -22.48
N LEU A 32 -8.44 5.27 -21.39
CA LEU A 32 -9.76 5.89 -21.34
C LEU A 32 -9.60 7.40 -21.10
N GLU A 33 -10.26 8.23 -21.91
CA GLU A 33 -10.12 9.69 -21.88
C GLU A 33 -10.55 10.33 -20.55
N PHE A 34 -11.51 9.73 -19.84
CA PHE A 34 -12.00 10.26 -18.56
C PHE A 34 -11.07 9.93 -17.37
N LEU A 35 -10.08 9.08 -17.56
CA LEU A 35 -9.12 8.69 -16.54
C LEU A 35 -7.78 9.41 -16.77
N PRO A 36 -7.00 9.70 -15.70
CA PRO A 36 -5.67 10.27 -15.83
C PRO A 36 -4.74 9.40 -16.71
N PRO A 37 -3.77 10.00 -17.42
CA PRO A 37 -2.85 9.27 -18.30
C PRO A 37 -1.94 8.33 -17.52
N PHE A 38 -1.40 7.31 -18.19
CA PHE A 38 -0.60 6.24 -17.58
C PHE A 38 0.56 6.74 -16.71
N GLU A 39 1.21 7.84 -17.10
CA GLU A 39 2.34 8.47 -16.41
C GLU A 39 1.95 8.92 -15.00
N ALA A 40 0.72 9.46 -14.84
CA ALA A 40 0.18 9.87 -13.56
C ALA A 40 -0.05 8.67 -12.62
N TRP A 41 -0.34 7.49 -13.17
CA TRP A 41 -0.45 6.25 -12.41
C TRP A 41 0.92 5.68 -12.07
N GLN A 42 1.85 5.63 -13.03
CA GLN A 42 3.13 4.94 -12.85
C GLN A 42 3.97 5.57 -11.74
N GLY A 43 4.13 6.89 -11.76
CA GLY A 43 4.78 7.68 -10.71
C GLY A 43 6.13 7.15 -10.20
N SER A 44 6.82 6.34 -11.01
CA SER A 44 8.12 5.72 -10.74
C SER A 44 8.89 5.58 -12.04
N GLY A 45 10.22 5.67 -11.96
CA GLY A 45 11.10 5.41 -13.11
C GLY A 45 11.33 3.92 -13.40
N LEU A 46 10.66 3.01 -12.67
CA LEU A 46 10.80 1.58 -12.88
C LEU A 46 10.10 1.15 -14.18
N PRO A 47 10.69 0.21 -14.94
CA PRO A 47 9.99 -0.43 -16.05
C PRO A 47 8.67 -1.06 -15.57
N TYR A 48 7.60 -0.87 -16.33
CA TYR A 48 6.26 -1.33 -15.95
C TYR A 48 6.18 -2.82 -15.56
N PRO A 49 6.86 -3.77 -16.25
CA PRO A 49 6.82 -5.18 -15.84
C PRO A 49 7.40 -5.43 -14.44
N ALA A 50 8.51 -4.76 -14.08
CA ALA A 50 9.13 -4.89 -12.76
C ALA A 50 8.23 -4.27 -11.66
N LEU A 51 7.60 -3.15 -11.99
CA LEU A 51 6.64 -2.50 -11.12
C LEU A 51 5.39 -3.38 -10.89
N LEU A 52 4.83 -3.97 -11.96
CA LEU A 52 3.68 -4.87 -11.88
C LEU A 52 3.99 -6.13 -11.06
N ALA A 53 5.18 -6.72 -11.25
CA ALA A 53 5.60 -7.87 -10.45
C ALA A 53 5.66 -7.53 -8.95
N SER A 54 6.19 -6.35 -8.62
CA SER A 54 6.26 -5.87 -7.23
C SER A 54 4.86 -5.63 -6.64
N GLN A 55 3.93 -5.07 -7.43
CA GLN A 55 2.54 -4.87 -7.01
C GLN A 55 1.82 -6.19 -6.74
N ILE A 56 2.00 -7.19 -7.61
CA ILE A 56 1.43 -8.52 -7.41
C ILE A 56 1.97 -9.15 -6.13
N ALA A 57 3.28 -9.05 -5.88
CA ALA A 57 3.89 -9.57 -4.66
C ALA A 57 3.34 -8.89 -3.39
N ILE A 58 3.20 -7.57 -3.41
CA ILE A 58 2.60 -6.78 -2.32
C ILE A 58 1.15 -7.23 -2.07
N ALA A 59 0.33 -7.27 -3.12
CA ALA A 59 -1.08 -7.65 -3.02
C ALA A 59 -1.25 -9.09 -2.51
N ALA A 60 -0.42 -10.02 -2.99
CA ALA A 60 -0.42 -11.40 -2.50
C ALA A 60 -0.03 -11.48 -1.02
N GLY A 61 0.97 -10.70 -0.59
CA GLY A 61 1.37 -10.59 0.81
C GLY A 61 0.25 -10.05 1.71
N ALA A 62 -0.46 -9.02 1.26
CA ALA A 62 -1.60 -8.45 1.98
C ALA A 62 -2.78 -9.43 2.07
N LEU A 63 -3.10 -10.14 0.97
CA LEU A 63 -4.13 -11.19 0.96
C LEU A 63 -3.77 -12.34 1.91
N TRP A 64 -2.53 -12.80 1.88
CA TRP A 64 -2.03 -13.83 2.79
C TRP A 64 -2.17 -13.37 4.25
N ALA A 65 -1.73 -12.16 4.57
CA ALA A 65 -1.85 -11.61 5.91
C ALA A 65 -3.31 -11.48 6.35
N ALA A 66 -4.21 -11.02 5.48
CA ALA A 66 -5.64 -10.94 5.76
C ALA A 66 -6.25 -12.33 6.04
N ALA A 67 -5.94 -13.34 5.23
CA ALA A 67 -6.39 -14.72 5.43
C ALA A 67 -5.94 -15.28 6.80
N ARG A 68 -4.69 -15.01 7.19
CA ARG A 68 -4.17 -15.36 8.51
C ARG A 68 -4.91 -14.64 9.63
N MET A 69 -5.22 -13.35 9.48
CA MET A 69 -5.99 -12.56 10.45
C MET A 69 -7.44 -13.04 10.58
N TYR A 70 -8.11 -13.41 9.47
CA TYR A 70 -9.46 -14.01 9.50
C TYR A 70 -9.48 -15.31 10.30
N ALA A 71 -8.45 -16.13 10.14
CA ALA A 71 -8.26 -17.36 10.89
C ALA A 71 -7.77 -17.14 12.34
N GLY A 72 -7.59 -15.88 12.78
CA GLY A 72 -7.08 -15.53 14.11
C GLY A 72 -5.65 -15.98 14.36
N ARG A 73 -4.88 -16.24 13.29
CA ARG A 73 -3.52 -16.76 13.36
C ARG A 73 -2.50 -15.64 13.38
N ARG A 74 -1.29 -15.95 13.81
CA ARG A 74 -0.15 -15.03 13.74
C ARG A 74 0.25 -14.76 12.29
N VAL A 75 0.49 -13.49 11.97
CA VAL A 75 1.03 -13.03 10.68
C VAL A 75 2.55 -12.89 10.78
N LEU A 76 3.02 -12.21 11.82
CA LEU A 76 4.44 -11.90 12.03
C LEU A 76 4.79 -12.05 13.52
N ALA A 77 6.06 -12.34 13.83
CA ALA A 77 6.53 -12.38 15.21
C ALA A 77 6.52 -10.98 15.86
N ARG A 78 6.27 -10.91 17.17
CA ARG A 78 6.17 -9.64 17.92
C ARG A 78 7.39 -8.74 17.74
N ARG A 79 8.58 -9.34 17.67
CA ARG A 79 9.87 -8.62 17.49
C ARG A 79 9.92 -7.74 16.25
N TRP A 80 9.15 -8.09 15.21
CA TRP A 80 9.08 -7.33 13.97
C TRP A 80 8.00 -6.24 13.97
N SER A 81 7.18 -6.15 15.03
CA SER A 81 6.14 -5.12 15.12
C SER A 81 6.73 -3.71 15.14
N ALA A 82 7.70 -3.43 16.00
CA ALA A 82 8.27 -2.10 16.12
C ALA A 82 9.02 -1.65 14.85
N PRO A 83 9.91 -2.46 14.24
CA PRO A 83 10.53 -2.10 12.96
C PRO A 83 9.52 -1.85 11.85
N LEU A 84 8.49 -2.70 11.73
CA LEU A 84 7.48 -2.55 10.68
C LEU A 84 6.63 -1.28 10.87
N LEU A 85 6.28 -0.95 12.12
CA LEU A 85 5.57 0.29 12.44
C LEU A 85 6.42 1.53 12.19
N ALA A 86 7.71 1.48 12.52
CA ALA A 86 8.63 2.58 12.21
C ALA A 86 8.76 2.78 10.71
N LEU A 87 8.94 1.70 9.94
CA LEU A 87 8.96 1.73 8.48
C LEU A 87 7.65 2.32 7.91
N ALA A 88 6.50 1.84 8.38
CA ALA A 88 5.20 2.35 7.95
C ALA A 88 5.04 3.84 8.25
N ALA A 89 5.45 4.30 9.43
CA ALA A 89 5.35 5.71 9.82
C ALA A 89 6.27 6.62 9.00
N VAL A 90 7.54 6.23 8.83
CA VAL A 90 8.51 6.99 8.01
C VAL A 90 8.05 7.05 6.56
N TYR A 91 7.61 5.92 6.01
CA TYR A 91 7.13 5.83 4.64
C TYR A 91 5.85 6.65 4.43
N PHE A 92 4.89 6.57 5.35
CA PHE A 92 3.69 7.41 5.34
C PHE A 92 4.05 8.89 5.34
N ALA A 93 4.92 9.32 6.27
CA ALA A 93 5.32 10.71 6.39
C ALA A 93 6.02 11.21 5.11
N ALA A 94 6.91 10.42 4.52
CA ALA A 94 7.58 10.76 3.28
C ALA A 94 6.59 10.90 2.11
N MET A 95 5.61 10.00 1.99
CA MET A 95 4.62 10.04 0.91
C MET A 95 3.60 11.15 1.11
N PHE A 96 3.23 11.43 2.35
CA PHE A 96 2.37 12.55 2.70
C PHE A 96 3.06 13.88 2.37
N ALA A 97 4.32 14.03 2.78
CA ALA A 97 5.13 15.19 2.42
C ALA A 97 5.28 15.33 0.91
N ARG A 98 5.53 14.23 0.17
CA ARG A 98 5.58 14.23 -1.29
C ARG A 98 4.30 14.81 -1.91
N ILE A 99 3.12 14.37 -1.45
CA ILE A 99 1.84 14.88 -1.96
C ILE A 99 1.68 16.37 -1.62
N VAL A 100 1.90 16.76 -0.37
CA VAL A 100 1.76 18.16 0.06
C VAL A 100 2.68 19.06 -0.75
N LEU A 101 3.95 18.68 -0.91
CA LEU A 101 4.92 19.44 -1.69
C LEU A 101 4.53 19.53 -3.17
N GLY A 102 4.05 18.44 -3.78
CA GLY A 102 3.59 18.44 -5.17
C GLY A 102 2.34 19.29 -5.42
N LEU A 103 1.48 19.43 -4.42
CA LEU A 103 0.29 20.29 -4.51
C LEU A 103 0.56 21.76 -4.17
N THR A 104 1.74 22.11 -3.63
CA THR A 104 2.00 23.47 -3.09
C THR A 104 3.26 24.13 -3.65
N LEU A 105 4.42 23.48 -3.54
CA LEU A 105 5.72 24.10 -3.77
C LEU A 105 6.45 23.55 -5.00
N LEU A 106 6.15 22.31 -5.40
CA LEU A 106 6.88 21.54 -6.41
C LEU A 106 5.95 21.02 -7.51
N SER A 107 5.00 21.85 -7.95
CA SER A 107 4.01 21.53 -8.99
C SER A 107 4.61 21.30 -10.38
N GLU A 108 5.86 21.71 -10.61
CA GLU A 108 6.56 21.52 -11.88
C GLU A 108 7.35 20.19 -11.94
N SER A 109 7.41 19.43 -10.85
CA SER A 109 8.19 18.19 -10.80
C SER A 109 7.31 16.95 -11.00
N ASP A 110 7.56 16.19 -12.06
CA ASP A 110 6.87 14.93 -12.38
C ASP A 110 6.80 13.95 -11.20
N TRP A 111 7.86 13.89 -10.40
CA TRP A 111 7.90 13.03 -9.23
C TRP A 111 6.87 13.47 -8.18
N PHE A 112 6.73 14.78 -7.94
CA PHE A 112 5.83 15.32 -6.94
C PHE A 112 4.38 15.45 -7.45
N THR A 113 4.18 15.60 -8.76
CA THR A 113 2.85 15.72 -9.40
C THR A 113 2.16 14.38 -9.68
N ALA A 114 2.87 13.24 -9.60
CA ALA A 114 2.27 11.91 -9.64
C ALA A 114 1.51 11.56 -8.33
N TRP A 115 0.58 12.43 -7.93
CA TRP A 115 -0.13 12.39 -6.66
C TRP A 115 -1.01 11.15 -6.50
N ILE A 116 -1.52 10.57 -7.60
CA ILE A 116 -2.24 9.30 -7.59
C ILE A 116 -1.33 8.20 -7.04
N SER A 117 -0.12 8.07 -7.60
CA SER A 117 0.88 7.13 -7.11
C SER A 117 1.19 7.38 -5.63
N GLY A 118 1.44 8.65 -5.25
CA GLY A 118 1.67 9.03 -3.85
C GLY A 118 0.54 8.62 -2.89
N ALA A 119 -0.72 8.86 -3.28
CA ALA A 119 -1.89 8.51 -2.46
C ALA A 119 -1.98 7.00 -2.21
N PHE A 120 -1.67 6.17 -3.20
CA PHE A 120 -1.64 4.72 -3.02
C PHE A 120 -0.43 4.21 -2.24
N HIS A 121 0.66 4.99 -2.16
CA HIS A 121 1.73 4.68 -1.23
C HIS A 121 1.31 4.95 0.24
N LEU A 122 0.37 5.89 0.49
CA LEU A 122 -0.25 6.04 1.81
C LEU A 122 -1.12 4.83 2.17
N VAL A 123 -1.86 4.28 1.20
CA VAL A 123 -2.61 3.03 1.36
C VAL A 123 -1.66 1.89 1.74
N LEU A 124 -0.58 1.70 0.99
CA LEU A 124 0.46 0.70 1.29
C LEU A 124 1.07 0.91 2.68
N ALA A 125 1.38 2.15 3.07
CA ALA A 125 1.89 2.46 4.40
C ALA A 125 0.89 2.05 5.49
N ALA A 126 -0.41 2.28 5.27
CA ALA A 126 -1.47 1.87 6.19
C ALA A 126 -1.60 0.34 6.28
N GLU A 127 -1.42 -0.39 5.18
CA GLU A 127 -1.38 -1.87 5.20
C GLU A 127 -0.24 -2.39 6.07
N LEU A 128 0.98 -1.88 5.87
CA LEU A 128 2.15 -2.22 6.69
C LEU A 128 1.90 -1.88 8.17
N GLY A 129 1.31 -0.72 8.44
CA GLY A 129 0.90 -0.29 9.77
C GLY A 129 -0.08 -1.26 10.43
N LEU A 130 -1.14 -1.67 9.72
CA LEU A 130 -2.11 -2.65 10.22
C LEU A 130 -1.46 -3.98 10.56
N VAL A 131 -0.59 -4.50 9.70
CA VAL A 131 0.17 -5.74 9.98
C VAL A 131 1.05 -5.58 11.20
N GLY A 132 1.75 -4.44 11.34
CA GLY A 132 2.59 -4.14 12.49
C GLY A 132 1.83 -4.05 13.81
N VAL A 133 0.65 -3.39 13.82
CA VAL A 133 -0.21 -3.30 15.00
C VAL A 133 -0.80 -4.68 15.34
N TYR A 134 -1.22 -5.44 14.33
CA TYR A 134 -1.73 -6.79 14.53
C TYR A 134 -0.65 -7.69 15.15
N ALA A 135 0.58 -7.65 14.63
CA ALA A 135 1.72 -8.38 15.20
C ALA A 135 2.00 -7.96 16.66
N ARG A 136 1.82 -6.69 17.02
CA ARG A 136 1.96 -6.23 18.41
C ARG A 136 0.92 -6.86 19.34
N ARG A 137 -0.32 -6.97 18.87
CA ARG A 137 -1.49 -7.38 19.67
C ARG A 137 -1.71 -8.89 19.73
N PHE A 138 -1.37 -9.62 18.67
CA PHE A 138 -1.74 -11.03 18.51
C PHE A 138 -0.55 -11.98 18.27
N ALA A 139 0.68 -11.53 18.55
CA ALA A 139 1.85 -12.39 18.39
C ALA A 139 2.01 -13.50 19.45
N VAL A 140 1.10 -13.58 20.43
CA VAL A 140 1.13 -14.58 21.50
C VAL A 140 -0.16 -15.41 21.45
N ARG A 141 -0.08 -16.57 20.80
CA ARG A 141 -0.68 -17.80 21.29
C ARG A 141 0.46 -18.82 21.33
N PRO A 142 1.01 -19.12 22.52
CA PRO A 142 1.73 -20.38 22.69
C PRO A 142 0.70 -21.48 22.44
N GLU A 143 1.04 -22.44 21.58
CA GLU A 143 0.40 -23.75 21.64
C GLU A 143 0.92 -24.48 22.88
#